data_AF-A0A1C4QGJ3-F1
#
_entry.id   AF-A0A1C4QGJ3-F1
#
_cell.length_a   1.000
_cell.length_b   1.000
_cell.length_c   1.000
_cell.angle_alpha   90.00
_cell.angle_beta   90.00
_cell.angle_gamma   90.00
#
_symmetry.space_group_name_H-M   'P 1'
#
loop_
_entity.id
_entity.type
_entity.pdbx_description
1 polymer ?
#
loop_
_entity_poly.entity_id
_entity_poly.type
_entity_poly.pdbx_seq_one_letter_code
_entity_poly.pdbx_strand_id
1 'polypeptide(L)'
;MTVTAARRTMSPRRSAARAAAVAVLSAAALLGSGLTAQAAAPARTTGGAVELAPAGVLATQCYYRVNASGGLLIRSGPGTSYSVVGSYANGATILAEVSTTNGFRKVGTNRWVSAAYTARVGGLPCES
;
A
#
# COMPACT_ATOMS: atom_id res chain seq x y z
N MET A 1 -47.30 23.49 -21.82
CA MET A 1 -46.04 24.04 -21.26
C MET A 1 -45.05 22.90 -21.13
N THR A 2 -44.18 22.75 -22.12
CA THR A 2 -43.16 21.71 -22.22
C THR A 2 -41.89 22.19 -21.54
N VAL A 3 -41.38 21.44 -20.54
CA VAL A 3 -40.05 21.70 -19.97
C VAL A 3 -39.14 20.51 -20.23
N THR A 4 -38.12 20.85 -21.02
CA THR A 4 -37.04 20.10 -21.66
C THR A 4 -36.15 19.33 -20.68
N ALA A 5 -35.82 18.08 -21.05
CA ALA A 5 -34.85 17.23 -20.37
C ALA A 5 -33.40 17.72 -20.58
N ALA A 6 -32.67 17.95 -19.49
CA ALA A 6 -31.25 18.30 -19.53
C ALA A 6 -30.37 17.04 -19.58
N ARG A 7 -29.75 16.78 -20.74
CA ARG A 7 -28.67 15.80 -20.91
C ARG A 7 -27.45 16.23 -20.11
N ARG A 8 -27.01 15.43 -19.12
CA ARG A 8 -25.70 15.58 -18.49
C ARG A 8 -24.64 15.01 -19.42
N THR A 9 -23.96 15.88 -20.15
CA THR A 9 -22.76 15.59 -20.93
C THR A 9 -21.60 15.26 -19.99
N MET A 10 -21.15 14.01 -20.05
CA MET A 10 -19.92 13.49 -19.45
C MET A 10 -18.71 14.19 -20.08
N SER A 11 -17.87 14.86 -19.29
CA SER A 11 -16.65 15.52 -19.77
C SER A 11 -15.42 14.63 -19.54
N PRO A 12 -14.66 14.26 -20.58
CA PRO A 12 -13.35 13.64 -20.42
C PRO A 12 -12.32 14.74 -20.19
N ARG A 13 -11.80 14.91 -18.97
CA ARG A 13 -10.65 15.79 -18.74
C ARG A 13 -9.37 15.00 -18.92
N ARG A 14 -8.78 15.30 -20.07
CA ARG A 14 -7.58 14.75 -20.69
C ARG A 14 -6.34 14.96 -19.84
N SER A 15 -5.44 13.99 -19.98
CA SER A 15 -4.06 13.95 -19.56
C SER A 15 -3.30 15.26 -19.78
N ALA A 16 -2.47 15.63 -18.81
CA ALA A 16 -1.41 16.62 -18.97
C ALA A 16 -0.08 16.00 -18.51
N ALA A 17 0.69 15.52 -19.49
CA ALA A 17 2.12 15.27 -19.34
C ALA A 17 2.87 16.54 -19.74
N ARG A 18 3.73 17.06 -18.85
CA ARG A 18 4.87 17.96 -19.12
C ARG A 18 5.89 17.71 -18.00
N ALA A 19 7.03 17.05 -18.24
CA ALA A 19 8.25 17.54 -18.89
C ALA A 19 9.16 18.36 -17.95
N ALA A 20 10.48 18.16 -18.12
CA ALA A 20 11.65 18.80 -17.47
C ALA A 20 12.18 18.05 -16.21
N ALA A 21 13.48 17.80 -16.03
CA ALA A 21 14.68 18.15 -16.79
C ALA A 21 15.81 17.14 -16.48
N VAL A 22 16.65 16.94 -17.49
CA VAL A 22 17.94 16.26 -17.44
C VAL A 22 18.93 17.11 -16.62
N ALA A 23 19.64 16.49 -15.68
CA ALA A 23 20.87 17.04 -15.11
C ALA A 23 21.94 15.95 -15.14
N VAL A 24 22.83 16.07 -16.14
CA VAL A 24 24.08 15.32 -16.25
C VAL A 24 25.15 16.15 -15.53
N LEU A 25 25.81 15.58 -14.53
CA LEU A 25 27.19 15.98 -14.18
C LEU A 25 28.02 14.71 -13.96
N SER A 26 29.07 14.59 -14.76
CA SER A 26 29.97 13.44 -14.81
C SER A 26 31.23 13.67 -13.97
N ALA A 27 31.72 12.53 -13.44
CA ALA A 27 33.11 12.09 -13.29
C ALA A 27 34.07 12.81 -12.32
N ALA A 28 34.58 12.02 -11.35
CA ALA A 28 35.99 11.99 -11.01
C ALA A 28 36.37 10.60 -10.45
N ALA A 29 37.28 9.92 -11.15
CA ALA A 29 37.95 8.70 -10.72
C ALA A 29 38.97 9.00 -9.60
N LEU A 30 39.42 7.98 -8.87
CA LEU A 30 40.84 7.59 -8.72
C LEU A 30 41.00 6.46 -7.68
N LEU A 31 41.45 5.31 -8.21
CA LEU A 31 42.48 4.38 -7.69
C LEU A 31 42.47 3.97 -6.21
N GLY A 32 42.23 2.67 -6.00
CA GLY A 32 42.58 1.96 -4.76
C GLY A 32 42.71 0.47 -5.00
N SER A 33 43.87 0.03 -5.50
CA SER A 33 44.25 -1.38 -5.59
C SER A 33 44.66 -1.89 -4.20
N GLY A 34 44.01 -2.94 -3.71
CA GLY A 34 44.44 -3.69 -2.52
C GLY A 34 43.51 -4.89 -2.33
N LEU A 35 43.91 -6.05 -2.85
CA LEU A 35 44.64 -7.13 -2.16
C LEU A 35 43.72 -8.10 -1.39
N THR A 36 43.87 -9.35 -1.83
CA THR A 36 43.60 -10.62 -1.17
C THR A 36 42.15 -11.03 -0.91
N ALA A 37 41.68 -11.90 -1.80
CA ALA A 37 40.86 -13.03 -1.42
C ALA A 37 41.48 -13.76 -0.21
N GLN A 38 40.75 -13.86 0.89
CA GLN A 38 40.88 -14.97 1.80
C GLN A 38 39.52 -15.67 1.90
N ALA A 39 39.47 -16.84 1.27
CA ALA A 39 38.50 -17.86 1.61
C ALA A 39 38.80 -18.35 3.04
N ALA A 40 37.89 -18.09 3.95
CA ALA A 40 37.82 -18.77 5.23
C ALA A 40 36.40 -19.32 5.38
N ALA A 41 36.24 -20.61 5.11
CA ALA A 41 35.09 -21.35 5.58
C ALA A 41 35.18 -21.50 7.10
N PRO A 42 34.11 -21.23 7.86
CA PRO A 42 33.87 -21.92 9.12
C PRO A 42 32.94 -23.12 8.83
N ALA A 43 33.49 -24.31 8.96
CA ALA A 43 32.67 -25.50 9.18
C ALA A 43 32.04 -25.41 10.58
N ARG A 44 30.75 -25.79 10.68
CA ARG A 44 29.99 -26.31 11.84
C ARG A 44 30.19 -25.54 13.17
N THR A 45 29.15 -25.19 13.92
CA THR A 45 28.22 -26.12 14.55
C THR A 45 27.21 -25.28 15.36
N THR A 46 26.00 -25.80 15.53
CA THR A 46 25.14 -25.65 16.72
C THR A 46 24.53 -24.28 17.04
N GLY A 47 23.22 -24.33 17.30
CA GLY A 47 22.58 -23.43 18.26
C GLY A 47 21.55 -22.53 17.61
N GLY A 48 20.28 -22.77 17.94
CA GLY A 48 19.18 -21.96 17.44
C GLY A 48 19.34 -20.49 17.77
N ALA A 49 18.88 -19.66 16.84
CA ALA A 49 18.41 -18.32 17.12
C ALA A 49 17.27 -18.03 16.15
N VAL A 50 16.14 -17.70 16.75
CA VAL A 50 15.01 -16.99 16.16
C VAL A 50 15.45 -15.98 15.08
N GLU A 51 15.06 -16.22 13.82
CA GLU A 51 15.02 -15.14 12.83
C GLU A 51 13.81 -14.26 13.20
N LEU A 52 14.04 -13.38 14.16
CA LEU A 52 13.17 -12.24 14.43
C LEU A 52 13.01 -11.48 13.11
N ALA A 53 11.76 -11.34 12.67
CA ALA A 53 11.38 -10.47 11.58
C ALA A 53 12.15 -9.13 11.65
N PRO A 54 12.56 -8.55 10.51
CA PRO A 54 13.33 -7.32 10.52
C PRO A 54 12.55 -6.21 11.23
N ALA A 55 12.96 -5.88 12.46
CA ALA A 55 12.55 -4.67 13.15
C ALA A 55 13.27 -3.50 12.47
N GLY A 56 12.55 -2.71 11.68
CA GLY A 56 13.13 -1.47 11.14
C GLY A 56 12.44 -0.82 9.95
N VAL A 57 11.48 -1.48 9.29
CA VAL A 57 10.62 -0.80 8.31
C VAL A 57 9.24 -0.66 8.94
N LEU A 58 8.80 0.58 9.18
CA LEU A 58 7.43 0.86 9.59
C LEU A 58 6.51 0.49 8.43
N ALA A 59 6.02 -0.76 8.42
CA ALA A 59 5.11 -1.20 7.39
C ALA A 59 3.84 -0.34 7.44
N THR A 60 3.61 0.42 6.36
CA THR A 60 2.49 1.36 6.28
C THR A 60 1.19 0.62 5.94
N GLN A 61 1.29 -0.53 5.26
CA GLN A 61 0.17 -1.33 4.79
C GLN A 61 0.36 -2.82 5.09
N CYS A 62 -0.73 -3.54 5.38
CA CYS A 62 -0.73 -4.99 5.54
C CYS A 62 -1.89 -5.61 4.77
N TYR A 63 -1.84 -6.93 4.58
CA TYR A 63 -2.96 -7.70 4.07
C TYR A 63 -4.02 -7.93 5.17
N TYR A 64 -5.27 -7.66 4.84
CA TYR A 64 -6.44 -7.89 5.68
C TYR A 64 -7.47 -8.75 4.93
N ARG A 65 -8.15 -9.65 5.63
CA ARG A 65 -9.39 -10.26 5.14
C ARG A 65 -10.61 -9.46 5.55
N VAL A 66 -11.55 -9.33 4.64
CA VAL A 66 -12.86 -8.75 4.90
C VAL A 66 -13.72 -9.75 5.67
N ASN A 67 -14.24 -9.34 6.82
CA ASN A 67 -15.18 -10.12 7.64
C ASN A 67 -16.50 -9.33 7.78
N ALA A 68 -17.25 -9.23 6.69
CA ALA A 68 -18.57 -8.61 6.64
C ALA A 68 -19.48 -9.45 5.74
N SER A 69 -20.51 -10.10 6.28
CA SER A 69 -21.36 -11.06 5.53
C SER A 69 -22.03 -10.43 4.31
N GLY A 70 -22.49 -9.18 4.42
CA GLY A 70 -23.06 -8.40 3.32
C GLY A 70 -22.06 -7.68 2.42
N GLY A 71 -20.75 -7.92 2.61
CA GLY A 71 -19.68 -7.14 1.98
C GLY A 71 -19.35 -5.86 2.75
N LEU A 72 -18.19 -5.28 2.44
CA LEU A 72 -17.64 -4.11 3.11
C LEU A 72 -17.63 -2.92 2.16
N LEU A 73 -18.34 -1.86 2.52
CA LEU A 73 -18.45 -0.65 1.71
C LEU A 73 -17.14 0.15 1.73
N ILE A 74 -16.71 0.59 0.56
CA ILE A 74 -15.60 1.53 0.38
C ILE A 74 -16.20 2.93 0.34
N ARG A 75 -15.69 3.83 1.17
CA ARG A 75 -16.17 5.21 1.31
C ARG A 75 -15.11 6.22 0.90
N SER A 76 -15.55 7.41 0.52
CA SER A 76 -14.66 8.49 0.08
C SER A 76 -13.85 9.14 1.20
N GLY A 77 -14.13 8.83 2.46
CA GLY A 77 -13.45 9.37 3.64
C GLY A 77 -13.60 8.48 4.88
N PRO A 78 -12.87 8.79 5.97
CA PRO A 78 -12.83 7.99 7.20
C PRO A 78 -14.08 8.26 8.07
N GLY A 79 -15.23 7.71 7.66
CA GLY A 79 -16.49 7.87 8.38
C GLY A 79 -17.70 7.36 7.61
N THR A 80 -18.80 7.11 8.32
CA THR A 80 -20.07 6.66 7.74
C THR A 80 -20.87 7.76 7.04
N SER A 81 -20.53 9.03 7.24
CA SER A 81 -21.15 10.18 6.57
C SER A 81 -20.65 10.42 5.14
N TYR A 82 -19.50 9.86 4.76
CA TYR A 82 -18.93 9.99 3.43
C TYR A 82 -19.65 9.12 2.40
N SER A 83 -19.66 9.51 1.14
CA SER A 83 -20.28 8.74 0.06
C SER A 83 -19.62 7.38 -0.16
N VAL A 84 -20.41 6.39 -0.58
CA VAL A 84 -19.92 5.06 -0.98
C VAL A 84 -19.37 5.13 -2.41
N VAL A 85 -18.17 4.61 -2.62
CA VAL A 85 -17.45 4.61 -3.91
C VAL A 85 -17.16 3.19 -4.42
N GLY A 86 -17.61 2.16 -3.70
CA GLY A 86 -17.49 0.76 -4.08
C GLY A 86 -17.70 -0.18 -2.90
N SER A 87 -17.34 -1.45 -3.07
CA SER A 87 -17.44 -2.47 -2.04
C SER A 87 -16.44 -3.61 -2.26
N TYR A 88 -16.04 -4.26 -1.19
CA TYR A 88 -15.37 -5.55 -1.21
C TYR A 88 -16.33 -6.66 -0.78
N ALA A 89 -16.20 -7.85 -1.38
CA ALA A 89 -16.94 -9.03 -0.95
C ALA A 89 -16.43 -9.56 0.40
N ASN A 90 -17.26 -10.34 1.09
CA ASN A 90 -16.81 -11.12 2.25
C ASN A 90 -15.63 -12.02 1.88
N GLY A 91 -14.66 -12.16 2.78
CA GLY A 91 -13.51 -13.04 2.59
C GLY A 91 -12.42 -12.50 1.67
N ALA A 92 -12.67 -11.39 0.95
CA ALA A 92 -11.68 -10.75 0.10
C ALA A 92 -10.42 -10.38 0.90
N THR A 93 -9.24 -10.67 0.35
CA THR A 93 -7.98 -10.12 0.87
C THR A 93 -7.73 -8.76 0.25
N ILE A 94 -7.47 -7.75 1.07
CA ILE A 94 -7.18 -6.38 0.66
C ILE A 94 -5.88 -5.91 1.28
N LEU A 95 -5.16 -5.05 0.59
CA LEU A 95 -4.06 -4.29 1.18
C LEU A 95 -4.65 -3.01 1.80
N ALA A 96 -4.33 -2.74 3.06
CA ALA A 96 -4.84 -1.57 3.77
C ALA A 96 -3.81 -1.02 4.75
N GLU A 97 -3.89 0.28 5.02
CA GLU A 97 -3.03 0.94 5.99
C GLU A 97 -3.20 0.31 7.38
N VAL A 98 -2.08 0.15 8.10
CA VAL A 98 -2.07 -0.44 9.45
C VAL A 98 -2.73 0.51 10.44
N SER A 99 -2.50 1.80 10.25
CA SER A 99 -3.14 2.87 11.01
C SER A 99 -4.60 3.03 10.63
N THR A 100 -5.40 3.51 11.59
CA THR A 100 -6.81 3.82 11.37
C THR A 100 -7.07 5.29 11.65
N THR A 101 -8.03 5.86 10.94
CA THR A 101 -8.57 7.21 11.19
C THR A 101 -10.06 7.07 11.42
N ASN A 102 -10.56 7.53 12.57
CA ASN A 102 -11.96 7.39 12.97
C ASN A 102 -12.52 5.95 12.88
N GLY A 103 -11.67 4.94 13.12
CA GLY A 103 -12.06 3.53 12.98
C GLY A 103 -12.14 3.02 11.54
N PHE A 104 -11.63 3.79 10.56
CA PHE A 104 -11.52 3.37 9.16
C PHE A 104 -10.05 3.15 8.76
N ARG A 105 -9.81 2.15 7.93
CA ARG A 105 -8.53 1.90 7.25
C ARG A 105 -8.57 2.49 5.86
N LYS A 106 -7.45 3.07 5.43
CA LYS A 106 -7.29 3.53 4.06
C LYS A 106 -6.81 2.38 3.18
N VAL A 107 -7.44 2.22 2.02
CA VAL A 107 -7.19 1.14 1.05
C VAL A 107 -6.74 1.69 -0.31
N GLY A 108 -6.53 3.01 -0.38
CA GLY A 108 -6.13 3.72 -1.58
C GLY A 108 -6.48 5.21 -1.51
N THR A 109 -6.27 5.92 -2.60
CA THR A 109 -6.56 7.36 -2.70
C THR A 109 -8.05 7.62 -2.48
N ASN A 110 -8.39 8.37 -1.43
CA ASN A 110 -9.77 8.68 -1.03
C ASN A 110 -10.67 7.43 -0.94
N ARG A 111 -10.11 6.30 -0.49
CA ARG A 111 -10.83 5.05 -0.33
C ARG A 111 -10.59 4.50 1.06
N TRP A 112 -11.69 4.31 1.79
CA TRP A 112 -11.67 3.96 3.20
C TRP A 112 -12.68 2.86 3.49
N VAL A 113 -12.31 1.93 4.37
CA VAL A 113 -13.17 0.83 4.82
C VAL A 113 -13.19 0.78 6.34
N SER A 114 -14.29 0.34 6.95
CA SER A 114 -14.36 0.22 8.41
C SER A 114 -13.39 -0.85 8.91
N ALA A 115 -12.53 -0.49 9.86
CA ALA A 115 -11.53 -1.36 10.45
C ALA A 115 -12.15 -2.54 11.22
N ALA A 116 -13.37 -2.36 11.75
CA ALA A 116 -14.10 -3.37 12.51
C ALA A 116 -14.42 -4.62 11.68
N TYR A 117 -14.46 -4.49 10.35
CA TYR A 117 -14.75 -5.58 9.42
C TYR A 117 -13.51 -6.09 8.67
N THR A 118 -12.32 -5.82 9.21
CA THR A 118 -11.05 -6.24 8.63
C THR A 118 -10.22 -7.01 9.65
N ALA A 119 -9.77 -8.20 9.29
CA ALA A 119 -8.90 -9.03 10.12
C ALA A 119 -7.52 -9.13 9.48
N ARG A 120 -6.45 -8.81 10.22
CA ARG A 120 -5.08 -8.86 9.69
C ARG A 120 -4.72 -10.30 9.32
N VAL A 121 -4.15 -10.51 8.14
CA VAL A 121 -3.64 -11.82 7.72
C VAL A 121 -2.21 -11.96 8.23
N GLY A 122 -2.02 -12.71 9.32
CA GLY A 122 -0.71 -12.83 9.98
C GLY A 122 0.36 -13.59 9.18
N GLY A 123 -0.05 -14.42 8.22
CA GLY A 123 0.86 -15.20 7.37
C GLY A 123 1.34 -14.49 6.11
N LEU A 124 0.91 -13.24 5.88
CA LEU A 124 1.37 -12.43 4.74
C LEU A 124 2.24 -11.27 5.25
N PRO A 125 3.34 -10.95 4.56
CA PRO A 125 4.19 -9.82 4.94
C PRO A 125 3.42 -8.51 4.79
N CYS A 126 3.76 -7.53 5.63
CA CYS A 126 3.30 -6.17 5.45
C CYS A 126 4.24 -5.43 4.50
N GLU A 127 3.71 -4.40 3.85
CA GLU A 127 4.38 -3.59 2.85
C GLU A 127 4.52 -2.14 3.35
N SER A 128 5.58 -1.47 2.91
CA SER A 128 5.94 -0.11 3.30
C SER A 128 5.76 0.88 2.16
#